data_AF-A0A821JDH5-F1
#
_entry.id   AF-A0A821JDH5-F1
#
_cell.length_a   1.000
_cell.length_b   1.000
_cell.length_c   1.000
_cell.angle_alpha   90.00
_cell.angle_beta   90.00
_cell.angle_gamma   90.00
#
_symmetry.space_group_name_H-M   'P 1'
#
loop_
_entity.id
_entity.type
_entity.pdbx_description
1 polymer ?
#
loop_
_entity_poly.entity_id
_entity_poly.type
_entity_poly.pdbx_seq_one_letter_code
_entity_poly.pdbx_strand_id
1 'polypeptide(L)'
;MIYRLQNEDLILDDIILPDINESPEQTEHLVSIDCAVALSLCKIRNLPSCVFVLSLLYMKRLRSLRGLSSLAQIDNLTTEELYITSTLLADKYLIDEGENEQLFNSDLAELAGITVERFNLIERQALLALNWNLYVSDSEFHEFLSLFKSQMAKTFNEDLDPLKAIDLVKFLSMCFKFLLHTIEYCVWISLLLIGASLSTLISIHFGALTHSTSIKTCNSTINCAPSAVSIRSM
;
A
#
# COMPACT_ATOMS: atom_id res chain seq x y z
N MET A 1 10.54 12.57 11.20
CA MET A 1 10.41 11.55 12.27
C MET A 1 9.49 10.45 11.73
N ILE A 2 9.94 9.77 10.69
CA ILE A 2 9.17 8.82 9.87
C ILE A 2 10.14 7.69 9.58
N TYR A 3 10.47 6.86 10.57
CA TYR A 3 11.21 5.60 10.39
C TYR A 3 11.17 4.82 11.71
N ARG A 4 10.07 4.11 11.98
CA ARG A 4 10.09 2.88 12.80
C ARG A 4 8.80 2.05 12.70
N LEU A 5 8.34 1.74 11.49
CA LEU A 5 7.39 0.64 11.27
C LEU A 5 8.11 -0.51 10.58
N GLN A 6 9.10 -1.07 11.27
CA GLN A 6 9.79 -2.26 10.83
C GLN A 6 9.77 -3.26 11.98
N ASN A 7 9.15 -4.41 11.70
CA ASN A 7 9.09 -5.62 12.51
C ASN A 7 8.20 -5.54 13.76
N GLU A 8 6.90 -5.78 13.57
CA GLU A 8 6.22 -6.74 14.42
C GLU A 8 5.48 -7.73 13.53
N ASP A 9 5.92 -8.98 13.63
CA ASP A 9 5.25 -10.14 13.08
C ASP A 9 3.78 -10.10 13.48
N LEU A 10 2.88 -10.14 12.50
CA LEU A 10 1.45 -10.27 12.69
C LEU A 10 1.17 -11.68 13.21
N ILE A 11 1.51 -11.93 14.48
CA ILE A 11 1.15 -13.13 15.21
C ILE A 11 -0.36 -13.09 15.41
N LEU A 12 -1.03 -14.02 14.74
CA LEU A 12 -2.47 -14.14 14.60
C LEU A 12 -3.09 -14.91 15.79
N ASP A 13 -2.56 -14.72 17.01
CA ASP A 13 -2.90 -15.59 18.16
C ASP A 13 -3.58 -14.92 19.36
N ASP A 14 -3.84 -13.61 19.39
CA ASP A 14 -4.59 -13.01 20.50
C ASP A 14 -5.67 -12.04 20.01
N ILE A 15 -6.71 -12.58 19.34
CA ILE A 15 -8.02 -11.94 19.35
C ILE A 15 -8.68 -12.29 20.69
N ILE A 16 -8.18 -11.70 21.77
CA ILE A 16 -9.00 -11.50 22.96
C ILE A 16 -9.90 -10.32 22.62
N LEU A 17 -11.16 -10.64 22.26
CA LEU A 17 -12.22 -9.64 22.17
C LEU A 17 -12.28 -8.90 23.51
N PRO A 18 -11.99 -7.59 23.58
CA PRO A 18 -12.29 -6.85 24.80
C PRO A 18 -13.81 -6.88 25.00
N ASP A 19 -14.20 -7.27 26.21
CA ASP A 19 -15.58 -7.25 26.70
C ASP A 19 -15.99 -5.78 26.89
N ILE A 20 -16.37 -5.13 25.79
CA ILE A 20 -16.82 -3.75 25.79
C ILE A 20 -18.32 -3.76 26.12
N ASN A 21 -18.61 -3.68 27.41
CA ASN A 21 -19.91 -3.35 27.96
C ASN A 21 -20.19 -1.84 27.80
N GLU A 22 -20.19 -1.35 26.56
CA GLU A 22 -20.64 0.01 26.20
C GLU A 22 -22.00 -0.05 25.52
N SER A 23 -22.84 0.94 25.85
CA SER A 23 -24.24 0.97 25.49
C SER A 23 -24.47 0.87 23.97
N PRO A 24 -25.54 0.16 23.54
CA PRO A 24 -25.78 -0.16 22.13
C PRO A 24 -26.15 1.04 21.23
N GLU A 25 -26.26 2.25 21.78
CA GLU A 25 -26.82 3.41 21.06
C GLU A 25 -25.76 4.27 20.35
N GLN A 26 -24.47 4.11 20.66
CA GLN A 26 -23.38 4.87 20.00
C GLN A 26 -22.59 4.09 18.94
N THR A 27 -22.81 2.78 18.84
CA THR A 27 -22.06 1.88 17.96
C THR A 27 -22.64 1.76 16.55
N GLU A 28 -23.87 2.24 16.33
CA GLU A 28 -24.67 1.87 15.15
C GLU A 28 -24.40 2.72 13.90
N HIS A 29 -23.86 3.94 14.03
CA HIS A 29 -23.74 4.88 12.90
C HIS A 29 -22.33 5.04 12.33
N LEU A 30 -21.37 4.29 12.88
CA LEU A 30 -19.97 4.42 12.52
C LEU A 30 -19.67 3.54 11.30
N VAL A 31 -19.61 4.13 10.12
CA VAL A 31 -18.99 3.54 8.92
C VAL A 31 -19.64 2.24 8.42
N SER A 32 -20.94 2.25 8.12
CA SER A 32 -21.37 1.45 6.98
C SER A 32 -20.60 1.95 5.75
N ILE A 33 -19.79 1.09 5.14
CA ILE A 33 -19.24 1.38 3.82
C ILE A 33 -20.44 1.30 2.87
N ASP A 34 -21.03 2.44 2.56
CA ASP A 34 -22.15 2.49 1.63
C ASP A 34 -21.67 2.09 0.23
N CYS A 35 -22.57 1.57 -0.61
CA CYS A 35 -22.26 1.20 -1.99
C CYS A 35 -21.55 2.32 -2.77
N ALA A 36 -21.88 3.59 -2.49
CA ALA A 36 -21.23 4.76 -3.10
C ALA A 36 -19.75 4.87 -2.73
N VAL A 37 -19.39 4.59 -1.47
CA VAL A 37 -18.00 4.55 -0.99
C VAL A 37 -17.27 3.36 -1.63
N ALA A 38 -17.89 2.18 -1.67
CA ALA A 38 -17.34 1.00 -2.32
C ALA A 38 -17.09 1.21 -3.82
N LEU A 39 -17.99 1.92 -4.52
CA LEU A 39 -17.83 2.29 -5.92
C LEU A 39 -16.68 3.29 -6.11
N SER A 40 -16.60 4.32 -5.26
CA SER A 40 -15.53 5.31 -5.29
C SER A 40 -14.14 4.67 -5.09
N LEU A 41 -14.06 3.71 -4.17
CA LEU A 41 -12.86 2.90 -3.92
C LEU A 41 -12.39 2.13 -5.14
N CYS A 42 -13.33 1.53 -5.87
CA CYS A 42 -13.01 0.78 -7.09
C CYS A 42 -12.46 1.68 -8.20
N LYS A 43 -12.76 2.98 -8.17
CA LYS A 43 -12.28 3.96 -9.15
C LYS A 43 -10.84 4.41 -8.84
N ILE A 44 -10.48 4.58 -7.56
CA ILE A 44 -9.14 5.03 -7.16
C ILE A 44 -8.14 3.86 -7.28
N ARG A 45 -7.15 4.01 -8.18
CA ARG A 45 -6.12 2.98 -8.41
C ARG A 45 -4.99 3.11 -7.38
N ASN A 46 -4.43 1.97 -6.95
CA ASN A 46 -3.23 1.90 -6.12
C ASN A 46 -3.29 2.69 -4.79
N LEU A 47 -4.46 2.75 -4.14
CA LEU A 47 -4.60 3.45 -2.87
C LEU A 47 -3.84 2.70 -1.73
N PRO A 48 -2.87 3.33 -1.05
CA PRO A 48 -2.19 2.70 0.08
C PRO A 48 -3.16 2.41 1.24
N SER A 49 -2.89 1.33 1.99
CA SER A 49 -3.77 0.90 3.10
C SER A 49 -3.88 1.94 4.21
N CYS A 50 -2.80 2.65 4.53
CA CYS A 50 -2.79 3.73 5.51
C CYS A 50 -3.64 4.92 5.05
N VAL A 51 -3.51 5.33 3.78
CA VAL A 51 -4.33 6.37 3.17
C VAL A 51 -5.80 5.97 3.22
N PHE A 52 -6.14 4.73 2.85
CA PHE A 52 -7.50 4.21 2.91
C PHE A 52 -8.15 4.33 4.30
N VAL A 53 -7.47 3.85 5.36
CA VAL A 53 -7.99 3.92 6.73
C VAL A 53 -8.17 5.37 7.17
N LEU A 54 -7.19 6.22 6.85
CA LEU A 54 -7.24 7.64 7.17
C LEU A 54 -8.36 8.36 6.40
N SER A 55 -8.61 7.99 5.14
CA SER A 55 -9.74 8.50 4.34
C SER A 55 -11.07 8.21 5.02
N LEU A 56 -11.26 7.00 5.55
CA LEU A 56 -12.48 6.62 6.26
C LEU A 56 -12.64 7.41 7.57
N LEU A 57 -11.53 7.67 8.28
CA LEU A 57 -11.51 8.49 9.48
C LEU A 57 -11.88 9.95 9.17
N TYR A 58 -11.27 10.55 8.15
CA TYR A 58 -11.63 11.90 7.70
C TYR A 58 -13.06 11.97 7.20
N MET A 59 -13.54 10.96 6.48
CA MET A 59 -14.92 10.85 6.04
C MET A 59 -15.88 10.82 7.24
N LYS A 60 -15.56 10.05 8.30
CA LYS A 60 -16.32 10.06 9.56
C LYS A 60 -16.35 11.45 10.19
N ARG A 61 -15.20 12.12 10.30
CA ARG A 61 -15.11 13.50 10.84
C ARG A 61 -15.98 14.47 10.02
N LEU A 62 -15.82 14.49 8.69
CA LEU A 62 -16.57 15.40 7.82
C LEU A 62 -18.07 15.11 7.79
N ARG A 63 -18.49 13.83 7.81
CA ARG A 63 -19.92 13.46 7.91
C ARG A 63 -20.54 14.02 9.19
N SER A 64 -19.85 13.92 10.32
CA SER A 64 -20.33 14.46 11.60
C SER A 64 -20.48 15.98 11.58
N LEU A 65 -19.66 16.67 10.76
CA LEU A 65 -19.65 18.12 10.63
C LEU A 65 -20.56 18.66 9.52
N ARG A 66 -21.10 17.78 8.66
CA ARG A 66 -21.78 18.17 7.41
C ARG A 66 -22.94 19.16 7.61
N GLY A 67 -23.68 19.07 8.72
CA GLY A 67 -24.82 19.94 9.01
C GLY A 67 -24.47 21.25 9.73
N LEU A 68 -23.24 21.39 10.24
CA LEU A 68 -22.85 22.52 11.12
C LEU A 68 -21.64 23.30 10.57
N SER A 69 -21.06 22.87 9.46
CA SER A 69 -19.81 23.41 8.92
C SER A 69 -19.98 24.08 7.56
N SER A 70 -18.89 24.61 7.03
CA SER A 70 -18.85 25.24 5.71
C SER A 70 -19.19 24.28 4.56
N LEU A 71 -19.17 22.97 4.78
CA LEU A 71 -19.69 21.97 3.84
C LEU A 71 -21.20 22.13 3.54
N ALA A 72 -21.97 22.71 4.47
CA ALA A 72 -23.40 22.96 4.25
C ALA A 72 -23.67 23.97 3.13
N GLN A 73 -22.65 24.74 2.72
CA GLN A 73 -22.72 25.71 1.62
C GLN A 73 -22.56 25.06 0.24
N ILE A 74 -22.22 23.76 0.18
CA ILE A 74 -22.07 23.05 -1.10
C ILE A 74 -23.38 22.37 -1.46
N ASP A 75 -24.03 22.91 -2.47
CA ASP A 75 -25.26 22.32 -3.01
C ASP A 75 -25.01 20.90 -3.54
N ASN A 76 -25.92 20.00 -3.15
CA ASN A 76 -25.98 18.61 -3.60
C ASN A 76 -24.67 17.82 -3.41
N LEU A 77 -23.91 18.11 -2.34
CA LEU A 77 -22.71 17.34 -2.03
C LEU A 77 -23.03 15.85 -1.86
N THR A 78 -22.47 14.99 -2.70
CA THR A 78 -22.74 13.56 -2.67
C THR A 78 -21.84 12.83 -1.67
N THR A 79 -22.23 11.62 -1.27
CA THR A 79 -21.39 10.76 -0.43
C THR A 79 -20.11 10.33 -1.16
N GLU A 80 -20.17 10.12 -2.47
CA GLU A 80 -19.01 9.82 -3.31
C GLU A 80 -18.02 10.99 -3.34
N GLU A 81 -18.49 12.21 -3.64
CA GLU A 81 -17.64 13.42 -3.62
C GLU A 81 -16.96 13.60 -2.26
N LEU A 82 -17.70 13.42 -1.16
CA LEU A 82 -17.14 13.55 0.18
C LEU A 82 -16.07 12.48 0.47
N TYR A 83 -16.26 11.25 -0.01
CA TYR A 83 -15.28 10.18 0.16
C TYR A 83 -14.01 10.42 -0.66
N ILE A 84 -14.16 10.82 -1.93
CA ILE A 84 -13.03 11.13 -2.81
C ILE A 84 -12.23 12.32 -2.25
N THR A 85 -12.91 13.37 -1.78
CA THR A 85 -12.23 14.49 -1.10
C THR A 85 -11.55 14.06 0.19
N SER A 86 -12.19 13.24 1.02
CA SER A 86 -11.54 12.69 2.23
C SER A 86 -10.27 11.92 1.89
N THR A 87 -10.28 11.20 0.76
CA THR A 87 -9.14 10.45 0.27
C THR A 87 -8.02 11.35 -0.23
N LEU A 88 -8.34 12.42 -0.95
CA LEU A 88 -7.36 13.44 -1.32
C LEU A 88 -6.68 14.05 -0.10
N LEU A 89 -7.44 14.37 0.95
CA LEU A 89 -6.87 14.97 2.17
C LEU A 89 -5.95 14.00 2.91
N ALA A 90 -6.30 12.70 2.95
CA ALA A 90 -5.46 11.67 3.53
C ALA A 90 -4.16 11.47 2.73
N ASP A 91 -4.27 11.46 1.40
CA ASP A 91 -3.14 11.35 0.49
C ASP A 91 -2.15 12.51 0.68
N LYS A 92 -2.64 13.76 0.59
CA LYS A 92 -1.81 14.97 0.82
C LYS A 92 -1.22 15.07 2.22
N TYR A 93 -1.78 14.36 3.21
CA TYR A 93 -1.26 14.36 4.58
C TYR A 93 -0.16 13.32 4.78
N LEU A 94 -0.24 12.16 4.10
CA LEU A 94 0.66 11.02 4.33
C LEU A 94 1.71 10.84 3.24
N ILE A 95 1.37 11.19 2.00
CA ILE A 95 2.19 10.93 0.82
C ILE A 95 2.95 12.20 0.47
N ASP A 96 4.27 12.06 0.37
CA ASP A 96 5.17 13.16 0.02
C ASP A 96 5.01 13.56 -1.46
N GLU A 97 5.31 14.81 -1.78
CA GLU A 97 5.25 15.30 -3.16
C GLU A 97 6.26 14.57 -4.06
N GLY A 98 5.80 14.09 -5.21
CA GLY A 98 6.62 13.39 -6.19
C GLY A 98 6.61 11.86 -6.07
N GLU A 99 5.91 11.30 -5.08
CA GLU A 99 5.66 9.86 -5.00
C GLU A 99 4.65 9.39 -6.06
N ASN A 100 4.76 8.12 -6.48
CA ASN A 100 3.95 7.58 -7.58
C ASN A 100 2.46 7.44 -7.21
N GLU A 101 2.18 7.31 -5.93
CA GLU A 101 0.85 7.16 -5.35
C GLU A 101 0.13 8.50 -5.15
N GLN A 102 0.82 9.63 -5.34
CA GLN A 102 0.28 10.97 -5.15
C GLN A 102 -0.97 11.19 -6.01
N LEU A 103 -2.04 11.67 -5.38
CA LEU A 103 -3.32 11.95 -6.02
C LEU A 103 -3.45 13.44 -6.37
N PHE A 104 -3.82 13.71 -7.62
CA PHE A 104 -4.06 15.08 -8.10
C PHE A 104 -5.54 15.42 -8.13
N ASN A 105 -5.84 16.69 -7.87
CA ASN A 105 -7.20 17.22 -7.92
C ASN A 105 -7.86 17.05 -9.30
N SER A 106 -7.08 17.17 -10.38
CA SER A 106 -7.57 16.94 -11.75
C SER A 106 -8.11 15.53 -11.93
N ASP A 107 -7.33 14.56 -11.47
CA ASP A 107 -7.58 13.14 -11.70
C ASP A 107 -8.78 12.69 -10.86
N LEU A 108 -8.87 13.18 -9.63
CA LEU A 108 -10.02 12.90 -8.76
C LEU A 108 -11.29 13.65 -9.18
N ALA A 109 -11.18 14.85 -9.77
CA ALA A 109 -12.33 15.53 -10.34
C ALA A 109 -12.90 14.77 -11.55
N GLU A 110 -12.02 14.27 -12.43
CA GLU A 110 -12.39 13.39 -13.54
C GLU A 110 -13.05 12.11 -13.02
N LEU A 111 -12.48 11.49 -11.99
CA LEU A 111 -13.00 10.29 -11.33
C LEU A 111 -14.44 10.46 -10.81
N ALA A 112 -14.69 11.62 -10.21
CA ALA A 112 -15.98 12.01 -9.64
C ALA A 112 -16.97 12.51 -10.72
N GLY A 113 -16.52 12.73 -11.95
CA GLY A 113 -17.35 13.29 -13.03
C GLY A 113 -17.75 14.74 -12.79
N ILE A 114 -16.90 15.54 -12.12
CA ILE A 114 -17.15 16.95 -11.83
C ILE A 114 -16.02 17.85 -12.33
N THR A 115 -16.23 19.15 -12.37
CA THR A 115 -15.17 20.09 -12.78
C THR A 115 -14.10 20.25 -11.70
N VAL A 116 -12.88 20.55 -12.12
CA VAL A 116 -11.75 20.77 -11.20
C VAL A 116 -12.03 21.95 -10.27
N GLU A 117 -12.74 22.99 -10.74
CA GLU A 117 -13.13 24.13 -9.91
C GLU A 117 -14.10 23.72 -8.79
N ARG A 118 -15.07 22.85 -9.10
CA ARG A 118 -15.99 22.29 -8.10
C ARG A 118 -15.22 21.42 -7.11
N PHE A 119 -14.35 20.54 -7.58
CA PHE A 119 -13.57 19.67 -6.69
C PHE A 119 -12.66 20.49 -5.76
N ASN A 120 -11.99 21.52 -6.28
CA ASN A 120 -11.20 22.47 -5.49
C ASN A 120 -12.04 23.24 -4.47
N LEU A 121 -13.30 23.57 -4.80
CA LEU A 121 -14.23 24.17 -3.83
C LEU A 121 -14.54 23.18 -2.71
N ILE A 122 -14.86 21.93 -3.04
CA ILE A 122 -15.17 20.89 -2.05
C ILE A 122 -13.97 20.65 -1.12
N GLU A 123 -12.76 20.54 -1.67
CA GLU A 123 -11.53 20.40 -0.87
C GLU A 123 -11.34 21.56 0.10
N ARG A 124 -11.43 22.80 -0.38
CA ARG A 124 -11.29 23.99 0.49
C ARG A 124 -12.33 23.99 1.61
N GLN A 125 -13.59 23.66 1.29
CA GLN A 125 -14.64 23.61 2.31
C GLN A 125 -14.45 22.46 3.29
N ALA A 126 -13.94 21.32 2.85
CA ALA A 126 -13.60 20.21 3.75
C ALA A 126 -12.48 20.59 4.72
N LEU A 127 -11.43 21.26 4.23
CA LEU A 127 -10.34 21.78 5.09
C LEU A 127 -10.85 22.82 6.09
N LEU A 128 -11.73 23.73 5.66
CA LEU A 128 -12.37 24.70 6.54
C LEU A 128 -13.26 24.02 7.59
N ALA A 129 -14.03 23.01 7.20
CA ALA A 129 -14.86 22.24 8.12
C ALA A 129 -14.03 21.53 9.19
N LEU A 130 -12.86 20.99 8.81
CA LEU A 130 -11.90 20.39 9.75
C LEU A 130 -11.10 21.42 10.54
N ASN A 131 -11.28 22.73 10.27
CA ASN A 131 -10.45 23.79 10.83
C ASN A 131 -8.95 23.53 10.63
N TRP A 132 -8.58 23.01 9.46
CA TRP A 132 -7.21 22.57 9.12
C TRP A 132 -6.60 21.53 10.08
N ASN A 133 -7.41 20.93 10.96
CA ASN A 133 -6.95 19.91 11.89
C ASN A 133 -6.97 18.52 11.21
N LEU A 134 -5.93 18.27 10.43
CA LEU A 134 -5.66 16.96 9.81
C LEU A 134 -4.89 16.02 10.75
N TYR A 135 -4.36 16.52 11.87
CA TYR A 135 -3.63 15.67 12.79
C TYR A 135 -4.52 14.54 13.33
N VAL A 136 -3.96 13.34 13.30
CA VAL A 136 -4.51 12.12 13.90
C VAL A 136 -3.44 11.55 14.80
N SER A 137 -3.77 11.37 16.08
CA SER A 137 -2.86 10.73 17.03
C SER A 137 -2.81 9.22 16.81
N ASP A 138 -1.71 8.58 17.19
CA ASP A 138 -1.57 7.12 17.09
C ASP A 138 -2.72 6.40 17.81
N SER A 139 -3.11 6.87 19.00
CA SER A 139 -4.24 6.32 19.76
C SER A 139 -5.55 6.40 18.99
N GLU A 140 -5.85 7.55 18.38
CA GLU A 140 -7.08 7.74 17.61
C GLU A 140 -7.09 6.86 16.36
N PHE A 141 -5.96 6.75 15.67
CA PHE A 141 -5.83 5.89 14.50
C PHE A 141 -6.06 4.42 14.85
N HIS A 142 -5.42 3.93 15.92
CA HIS A 142 -5.55 2.54 16.36
C HIS A 142 -6.95 2.21 16.88
N GLU A 143 -7.59 3.14 17.61
CA GLU A 143 -8.98 3.00 18.05
C GLU A 143 -9.94 2.92 16.86
N PHE A 144 -9.78 3.82 15.88
CA PHE A 144 -10.61 3.76 14.67
C PHE A 144 -10.40 2.47 13.88
N LEU A 145 -9.16 2.02 13.75
CA LEU A 145 -8.81 0.78 13.05
C LEU A 145 -9.39 -0.45 13.76
N SER A 146 -9.37 -0.50 15.09
CA SER A 146 -9.93 -1.63 15.85
C SER A 146 -11.45 -1.72 15.71
N LEU A 147 -12.14 -0.57 15.76
CA LEU A 147 -13.57 -0.48 15.51
C LEU A 147 -13.93 -0.95 14.09
N PHE A 148 -13.18 -0.47 13.09
CA PHE A 148 -13.36 -0.87 11.70
C PHE A 148 -13.20 -2.38 11.51
N LYS A 149 -12.14 -2.98 12.08
CA LYS A 149 -11.89 -4.43 12.04
C LYS A 149 -13.03 -5.23 12.70
N SER A 150 -13.51 -4.77 13.85
CA SER A 150 -14.61 -5.41 14.59
C SER A 150 -15.92 -5.42 13.79
N GLN A 151 -16.24 -4.31 13.12
CA GLN A 151 -17.44 -4.23 12.28
C GLN A 151 -17.34 -5.13 11.04
N MET A 152 -16.17 -5.18 10.41
CA MET A 152 -15.91 -6.10 9.32
C MET A 152 -16.08 -7.56 9.76
N ALA A 153 -15.56 -7.93 10.93
CA ALA A 153 -15.69 -9.28 11.47
C ALA A 153 -17.15 -9.64 11.76
N LYS A 154 -17.95 -8.72 12.33
CA LYS A 154 -19.39 -8.92 12.53
C LYS A 154 -20.13 -9.13 11.21
N THR A 155 -19.86 -8.28 10.22
CA THR A 155 -20.47 -8.36 8.89
C THR A 155 -20.14 -9.68 8.17
N PHE A 156 -18.97 -10.27 8.44
CA PHE A 156 -18.55 -11.54 7.87
C PHE A 156 -19.18 -12.76 8.55
N ASN A 157 -19.49 -12.65 9.85
CA ASN A 157 -20.02 -13.75 10.66
C ASN A 157 -21.55 -13.85 10.65
N GLU A 158 -22.27 -12.81 10.23
CA GLU A 158 -23.71 -12.87 9.99
C GLU A 158 -24.00 -13.48 8.61
N ASP A 159 -24.93 -14.44 8.51
CA ASP A 159 -25.38 -15.05 7.26
C ASP A 159 -25.73 -13.97 6.23
N LEU A 160 -24.89 -13.82 5.20
CA LEU A 160 -24.86 -12.62 4.39
C LEU A 160 -26.13 -12.39 3.58
N ASP A 161 -26.74 -11.22 3.79
CA ASP A 161 -27.69 -10.61 2.86
C ASP A 161 -26.95 -10.34 1.51
N PRO A 162 -27.49 -10.77 0.34
CA PRO A 162 -26.76 -10.75 -0.94
C PRO A 162 -26.25 -9.37 -1.36
N LEU A 163 -26.88 -8.29 -0.88
CA LEU A 163 -26.49 -6.93 -1.21
C LEU A 163 -25.19 -6.48 -0.49
N LYS A 164 -25.00 -6.87 0.78
CA LYS A 164 -23.76 -6.63 1.55
C LYS A 164 -22.64 -7.56 1.13
N ALA A 165 -22.98 -8.77 0.68
CA ALA A 165 -22.02 -9.71 0.10
C ALA A 165 -21.31 -9.13 -1.13
N ILE A 166 -22.02 -8.33 -1.94
CA ILE A 166 -21.42 -7.70 -3.12
C ILE A 166 -20.34 -6.67 -2.72
N ASP A 167 -20.58 -5.86 -1.69
CA ASP A 167 -19.60 -4.87 -1.22
C ASP A 167 -18.40 -5.54 -0.54
N LEU A 168 -18.64 -6.61 0.20
CA LEU A 168 -17.58 -7.43 0.80
C LEU A 168 -16.76 -8.17 -0.25
N VAL A 169 -17.38 -8.76 -1.27
CA VAL A 169 -16.69 -9.43 -2.39
C VAL A 169 -15.87 -8.43 -3.19
N LYS A 170 -16.35 -7.19 -3.35
CA LYS A 170 -15.57 -6.11 -3.96
C LYS A 170 -14.39 -5.69 -3.10
N PHE A 171 -14.58 -5.55 -1.79
CA PHE A 171 -13.48 -5.25 -0.86
C PHE A 171 -12.44 -6.38 -0.84
N LEU A 172 -12.88 -7.63 -0.77
CA LEU A 172 -12.02 -8.81 -0.85
C LEU A 172 -11.29 -8.89 -2.19
N SER A 173 -11.97 -8.57 -3.30
CA SER A 173 -11.37 -8.47 -4.63
C SER A 173 -10.30 -7.37 -4.70
N MET A 174 -10.53 -6.26 -3.99
CA MET A 174 -9.57 -5.14 -3.89
C MET A 174 -8.33 -5.55 -3.09
N CYS A 175 -8.50 -6.24 -1.96
CA CYS A 175 -7.41 -6.84 -1.20
C CYS A 175 -6.64 -7.90 -2.01
N PHE A 176 -7.35 -8.71 -2.82
CA PHE A 176 -6.73 -9.75 -3.63
C PHE A 176 -5.89 -9.17 -4.78
N LYS A 177 -6.34 -8.08 -5.40
CA LYS A 177 -5.54 -7.37 -6.42
C LYS A 177 -4.27 -6.78 -5.84
N PHE A 178 -4.34 -6.23 -4.64
CA PHE A 178 -3.15 -5.73 -3.92
C PHE A 178 -2.18 -6.88 -3.61
N LEU A 179 -2.68 -8.00 -3.07
CA LEU A 179 -1.89 -9.19 -2.79
C LEU A 179 -1.21 -9.75 -4.06
N LEU A 180 -1.93 -9.81 -5.18
CA LEU A 180 -1.38 -10.27 -6.46
C LEU A 180 -0.27 -9.37 -6.98
N HIS A 181 -0.38 -8.04 -6.80
CA HIS A 181 0.67 -7.11 -7.21
C HIS A 181 1.93 -7.26 -6.34
N THR A 182 1.76 -7.50 -5.04
CA THR A 182 2.86 -7.82 -4.14
C THR A 182 3.54 -9.14 -4.53
N ILE A 183 2.76 -10.18 -4.88
CA ILE A 183 3.31 -11.47 -5.33
C ILE A 183 4.06 -11.33 -6.64
N GLU A 184 3.51 -10.61 -7.62
CA GLU A 184 4.17 -10.34 -8.90
C GLU A 184 5.53 -9.65 -8.68
N TYR A 185 5.57 -8.63 -7.82
CA TYR A 185 6.80 -7.93 -7.46
C TYR A 185 7.82 -8.85 -6.77
N CYS A 186 7.37 -9.70 -5.83
CA CYS A 186 8.23 -10.71 -5.19
C CYS A 186 8.80 -11.72 -6.19
N VAL A 187 8.02 -12.14 -7.19
CA VAL A 187 8.46 -13.05 -8.25
C VAL A 187 9.53 -12.38 -9.12
N TRP A 188 9.32 -11.12 -9.53
CA TRP A 188 10.31 -10.36 -10.31
C TRP A 188 11.63 -10.17 -9.56
N ILE A 189 11.59 -9.82 -8.28
CA ILE A 189 12.79 -9.70 -7.43
C ILE A 189 13.48 -11.05 -7.29
N SER A 190 12.73 -12.12 -7.06
CA SER A 190 13.28 -13.48 -6.95
C SER A 190 13.98 -13.90 -8.24
N LEU A 191 13.37 -13.62 -9.39
CA LEU A 191 13.95 -13.92 -10.71
C LEU A 191 15.25 -13.14 -10.95
N LEU A 192 15.29 -11.86 -10.56
CA LEU A 192 16.48 -11.02 -10.63
C LEU A 192 17.64 -11.59 -9.77
N LEU A 193 17.33 -11.98 -8.53
CA LEU A 193 18.29 -12.59 -7.59
C LEU A 193 18.83 -13.93 -8.10
N ILE A 194 17.95 -14.80 -8.60
CA ILE A 194 18.34 -16.09 -9.17
C ILE A 194 19.25 -15.87 -10.39
N GLY A 195 18.90 -14.93 -11.28
CA GLY A 195 19.70 -14.59 -12.44
C GLY A 195 21.11 -14.08 -12.09
N ALA A 196 21.20 -13.20 -11.08
CA ALA A 196 22.49 -12.71 -10.58
C ALA A 196 23.36 -13.85 -10.01
N SER A 197 22.76 -14.77 -9.23
CA SER A 197 23.48 -15.90 -8.65
C SER A 197 24.03 -16.85 -9.72
N LEU A 198 23.24 -17.16 -10.76
CA LEU A 198 23.67 -18.04 -11.85
C LEU A 198 24.82 -17.42 -12.66
N SER A 199 24.77 -16.11 -12.89
CA SER A 199 25.84 -15.38 -13.58
C SER A 199 27.17 -15.46 -12.84
N THR A 200 27.16 -15.32 -11.50
CA THR A 200 28.38 -15.48 -10.69
C THR A 200 28.94 -16.89 -10.77
N LEU A 201 28.09 -17.91 -10.76
CA LEU A 201 28.51 -19.31 -10.85
C LEU A 201 29.15 -19.63 -12.21
N ILE A 202 28.56 -19.15 -13.30
CA ILE A 202 29.11 -19.29 -14.66
C ILE A 202 30.47 -18.60 -14.75
N SER A 203 30.60 -17.40 -14.16
CA SER A 203 31.85 -16.64 -14.14
C SER A 203 32.97 -17.38 -13.40
N ILE A 204 32.66 -17.97 -12.23
CA ILE A 204 33.61 -18.79 -11.47
C ILE A 204 34.03 -20.02 -12.26
N HIS A 205 33.10 -20.71 -12.91
CA HIS A 205 33.39 -21.89 -13.71
C HIS A 205 34.30 -21.57 -14.90
N PHE A 206 34.00 -20.48 -15.62
CA PHE A 206 34.81 -20.06 -16.76
C PHE A 206 36.21 -19.61 -16.32
N GLY A 207 36.33 -18.90 -15.20
CA GLY A 207 37.63 -18.54 -14.61
C GLY A 207 38.47 -19.76 -14.18
N ALA A 208 37.84 -20.78 -13.59
CA ALA A 208 38.52 -22.02 -13.23
C ALA A 208 39.00 -22.80 -14.47
N LEU A 209 38.19 -22.81 -15.54
CA LEU A 209 38.54 -23.46 -16.80
C LEU A 209 39.74 -22.79 -17.47
N THR A 210 39.74 -21.46 -17.58
CA THR A 210 40.84 -20.69 -18.20
C THR A 210 42.14 -20.77 -17.40
N HIS A 211 42.06 -20.83 -16.07
CA HIS A 211 43.23 -21.06 -15.23
C HIS A 211 43.81 -22.48 -15.40
N SER A 212 42.96 -23.50 -15.45
CA SER A 212 43.37 -24.90 -15.66
C SER A 212 44.02 -25.12 -17.03
N THR A 213 43.47 -24.53 -18.10
CA THR A 213 44.10 -24.59 -19.43
C THR A 213 45.44 -23.85 -19.47
N SER A 214 45.53 -22.68 -18.81
CA SER A 214 46.78 -21.92 -18.72
C SER A 214 47.88 -22.68 -17.97
N ILE A 215 47.57 -23.33 -16.84
CA ILE A 215 48.54 -24.17 -16.10
C ILE A 215 49.01 -25.34 -16.96
N LYS A 216 48.11 -26.02 -17.68
CA LYS A 216 48.48 -27.13 -18.56
C LYS A 216 49.43 -26.69 -19.68
N THR A 217 49.19 -25.52 -20.29
CA THR A 217 50.06 -24.97 -21.34
C THR A 217 51.42 -24.49 -20.80
N CYS A 218 51.48 -23.92 -19.59
CA CYS A 218 52.76 -23.60 -18.95
C CYS A 218 53.58 -24.86 -18.65
N ASN A 219 52.95 -25.90 -18.08
CA ASN A 219 53.64 -27.15 -17.77
C ASN A 219 54.18 -27.87 -19.02
N SER A 220 53.44 -27.85 -20.14
CA SER A 220 53.95 -28.42 -21.40
C SER A 220 55.11 -27.61 -21.99
N THR A 221 55.11 -26.28 -21.82
CA THR A 221 56.19 -25.40 -22.28
C THR A 221 57.48 -25.60 -21.47
N ILE A 222 57.37 -25.82 -20.15
CA ILE A 222 58.51 -26.11 -19.27
C ILE A 222 59.15 -27.46 -19.64
N ASN A 223 58.36 -28.48 -19.98
CA ASN A 223 58.88 -29.81 -20.34
C ASN A 223 59.53 -29.86 -21.75
N CYS A 224 59.30 -28.87 -22.60
CA CYS A 224 59.90 -28.76 -23.92
C CYS A 224 61.05 -27.75 -23.99
N ALA A 225 61.40 -27.07 -22.89
CA ALA A 225 62.57 -26.21 -22.85
C ALA A 225 63.84 -27.07 -22.97
N PRO A 226 64.67 -26.90 -24.02
CA PRO A 226 65.89 -27.68 -24.17
C PRO A 226 66.83 -27.38 -23.01
N SER A 227 67.33 -28.42 -22.37
CA SER A 227 68.39 -28.34 -21.35
C SER A 227 69.61 -27.68 -21.97
N ALA A 228 69.74 -26.37 -21.77
CA ALA A 228 70.91 -25.61 -22.17
C ALA A 228 72.07 -25.95 -21.21
N VAL A 229 73.22 -26.22 -21.84
CA VAL A 229 74.58 -26.27 -21.30
C VAL A 229 75.06 -27.63 -20.77
N SER A 230 75.94 -28.25 -21.57
CA SER A 230 77.23 -28.73 -21.05
C SER A 230 78.30 -28.57 -22.13
N ILE A 231 78.90 -27.38 -22.20
CA ILE A 231 80.17 -27.17 -22.92
C ILE A 231 81.23 -27.95 -22.15
N ARG A 232 81.70 -29.07 -22.70
CA ARG A 232 82.83 -29.82 -22.18
C ARG A 232 84.11 -29.25 -22.81
N SER A 233 84.86 -28.49 -22.02
CA SER A 233 86.22 -28.09 -22.35
C SER A 233 87.23 -29.15 -21.90
N MET A 234 88.19 -29.41 -22.79
CA MET A 234 89.43 -30.21 -22.65
C MET A 234 89.30 -31.73 -22.86
#